data_AF-A0A2D6ELD1-F1
#
_entry.id   AF-A0A2D6ELD1-F1
#
_cell.length_a   1.000
_cell.length_b   1.000
_cell.length_c   1.000
_cell.angle_alpha   90.00
_cell.angle_beta   90.00
_cell.angle_gamma   90.00
#
_symmetry.space_group_name_H-M   'P 1'
#
loop_
_entity.id
_entity.type
_entity.pdbx_description
1 polymer ?
#
loop_
_entity_poly.entity_id
_entity_poly.type
_entity_poly.pdbx_seq_one_letter_code
_entity_poly.pdbx_strand_id
1 'polypeptide(L)'
;MEKFFNFSKKRFAFAFACLLLSIGCLFISQTPMASTYYAMHNLYKASKDNWVFLNTRYSQQNMPEEVLLVTSELEGASRTDVFRELMSVRKKITYENTPIESTLTPQEFFKRTKGDCDDIAYMWYHQLWSLGIPSKVLFVSMHPKGSKPYLHAVTLTEDDAGQLVVLDVNSLFFIAQPFDSWRKNYNSYVMFEAYGETFKRADSMFTASLF
;
A
#
# COMPACT_ATOMS: atom_id res chain seq x y z
N MET A 1 -31.78 -57.17 18.84
CA MET A 1 -30.99 -55.98 18.48
C MET A 1 -29.53 -56.18 18.91
N GLU A 2 -28.81 -57.14 18.33
CA GLU A 2 -27.43 -57.48 18.79
C GLU A 2 -26.48 -57.80 17.61
N LYS A 3 -26.55 -57.03 16.52
CA LYS A 3 -25.61 -57.19 15.39
C LYS A 3 -24.95 -55.89 14.93
N PHE A 4 -24.98 -54.83 15.74
CA PHE A 4 -24.44 -53.52 15.33
C PHE A 4 -23.16 -53.07 16.05
N PHE A 5 -22.67 -53.78 17.07
CA PHE A 5 -21.45 -53.38 17.78
C PHE A 5 -20.52 -54.54 18.04
N ASN A 6 -19.88 -55.04 16.98
CA ASN A 6 -18.62 -55.79 17.10
C ASN A 6 -17.50 -54.97 16.44
N PHE A 7 -17.37 -53.73 16.89
CA PHE A 7 -16.26 -52.86 16.52
C PHE A 7 -15.03 -53.31 17.31
N SER A 8 -14.11 -54.04 16.67
CA SER A 8 -12.90 -54.46 17.36
C SER A 8 -12.10 -53.21 17.80
N LYS A 9 -11.54 -53.23 19.01
CA LYS A 9 -10.74 -52.12 19.56
C LYS A 9 -9.66 -51.62 18.57
N LYS A 10 -9.13 -52.52 17.73
CA LYS A 10 -8.16 -52.20 16.66
C LYS A 10 -8.74 -51.32 15.56
N ARG A 11 -9.98 -51.56 15.12
CA ARG A 11 -10.66 -50.75 14.09
C ARG A 11 -11.05 -49.37 14.61
N PHE A 12 -11.45 -49.29 15.88
CA PHE A 12 -11.72 -48.00 16.52
C PHE A 12 -10.44 -47.18 16.69
N ALA A 13 -9.35 -47.81 17.18
CA ALA A 13 -8.05 -47.15 17.32
C ALA A 13 -7.51 -46.64 15.98
N PHE A 14 -7.68 -47.41 14.89
CA PHE A 14 -7.29 -46.99 13.55
C PHE A 14 -8.11 -45.80 13.03
N ALA A 15 -9.45 -45.85 13.16
CA ALA A 15 -10.31 -44.74 12.76
C ALA A 15 -10.01 -43.46 13.57
N PHE A 16 -9.73 -43.60 14.87
CA PHE A 16 -9.34 -42.49 15.74
C PHE A 16 -7.97 -41.91 15.36
N ALA A 17 -7.00 -42.77 15.01
CA ALA A 17 -5.69 -42.32 14.50
C ALA A 17 -5.82 -41.58 13.16
N CYS A 18 -6.65 -42.05 12.23
CA CYS A 18 -6.95 -41.35 10.98
C CYS A 18 -7.67 -40.01 11.21
N LEU A 19 -8.57 -39.94 12.19
CA LEU A 19 -9.23 -38.69 12.59
C LEU A 19 -8.22 -37.69 13.17
N LEU A 20 -7.33 -38.14 14.06
CA LEU A 20 -6.27 -37.29 14.62
C LEU A 20 -5.26 -36.84 13.55
N LEU A 21 -4.92 -37.70 12.59
CA LEU A 21 -4.07 -37.34 11.46
C LEU A 21 -4.74 -36.32 10.54
N SER A 22 -6.02 -36.49 10.22
CA SER A 22 -6.74 -35.52 9.39
C SER A 22 -6.94 -34.18 10.09
N ILE A 23 -7.25 -34.18 11.39
CA ILE A 23 -7.28 -32.99 12.22
C ILE A 23 -5.89 -32.34 12.30
N GLY A 24 -4.83 -33.11 12.51
CA GLY A 24 -3.44 -32.64 12.53
C GLY A 24 -3.01 -32.02 11.19
N CYS A 25 -3.35 -32.65 10.07
CA CYS A 25 -3.10 -32.10 8.73
C CYS A 25 -3.87 -30.79 8.50
N LEU A 26 -5.12 -30.68 8.95
CA LEU A 26 -5.90 -29.45 8.89
C LEU A 26 -5.23 -28.34 9.71
N PHE A 27 -4.80 -28.62 10.95
CA PHE A 27 -4.10 -27.65 11.80
C PHE A 27 -2.75 -27.21 11.19
N ILE A 28 -1.95 -28.15 10.66
CA ILE A 28 -0.66 -27.83 10.03
C ILE A 28 -0.85 -27.02 8.74
N SER A 29 -1.95 -27.23 8.00
CA SER A 29 -2.25 -26.45 6.80
C SER A 29 -2.77 -25.04 7.09
N GLN A 30 -3.36 -24.80 8.28
CA GLN A 30 -3.95 -23.51 8.65
C GLN A 30 -3.00 -22.59 9.42
N THR A 31 -2.00 -23.11 10.12
CA THR A 31 -1.02 -22.29 10.86
C THR A 31 -0.22 -21.31 9.98
N PRO A 32 0.17 -21.61 8.73
CA PRO A 32 0.88 -20.66 7.87
C PRO A 32 -0.04 -19.54 7.34
N MET A 33 -1.33 -19.85 7.13
CA MET A 33 -2.32 -18.86 6.69
C MET A 33 -2.67 -17.90 7.83
N ALA A 34 -2.93 -18.44 9.03
CA ALA A 34 -3.20 -17.62 10.21
C ALA A 34 -2.03 -16.68 10.52
N SER A 35 -0.78 -17.18 10.50
CA SER A 35 0.40 -16.35 10.77
C SER A 35 0.61 -15.25 9.72
N THR A 36 0.35 -15.52 8.45
CA THR A 36 0.41 -14.52 7.37
C THR A 36 -0.68 -13.45 7.53
N TYR A 37 -1.89 -13.86 7.90
CA TYR A 37 -3.00 -12.94 8.17
C TYR A 37 -2.72 -12.04 9.38
N TYR A 38 -2.26 -12.61 10.49
CA TYR A 38 -1.88 -11.84 11.68
C TYR A 38 -0.74 -10.87 11.41
N ALA A 39 0.29 -11.29 10.66
CA ALA A 39 1.38 -10.41 10.27
C ALA A 39 0.85 -9.24 9.43
N MET A 40 0.03 -9.50 8.40
CA MET A 40 -0.54 -8.44 7.56
C MET A 40 -1.45 -7.49 8.35
N HIS A 41 -2.22 -8.00 9.31
CA HIS A 41 -3.06 -7.17 10.18
C HIS A 41 -2.22 -6.24 11.08
N ASN A 42 -1.12 -6.75 11.63
CA ASN A 42 -0.21 -5.92 12.44
C ASN A 42 0.49 -4.86 11.59
N LEU A 43 0.94 -5.20 10.38
CA LEU A 43 1.52 -4.24 9.42
C LEU A 43 0.49 -3.17 9.06
N TYR A 44 -0.75 -3.57 8.74
CA TYR A 44 -1.86 -2.66 8.50
C TYR A 44 -2.05 -1.66 9.64
N LYS A 45 -2.12 -2.16 10.88
CA LYS A 45 -2.33 -1.31 12.06
C LYS A 45 -1.16 -0.34 12.25
N ALA A 46 0.08 -0.84 12.16
CA ALA A 46 1.28 -0.02 12.29
C ALA A 46 1.33 1.08 11.22
N SER A 47 1.09 0.76 9.95
CA SER A 47 1.09 1.76 8.87
C SER A 47 -0.02 2.79 9.05
N LYS A 48 -1.21 2.37 9.51
CA LYS A 48 -2.32 3.29 9.77
C LYS A 48 -2.01 4.24 10.93
N ASP A 49 -1.51 3.71 12.04
CA ASP A 49 -1.14 4.50 13.22
C ASP A 49 0.01 5.47 12.87
N ASN A 50 0.99 5.00 12.09
CA ASN A 50 2.09 5.83 11.61
C ASN A 50 1.59 6.94 10.67
N TRP A 51 0.69 6.65 9.74
CA TRP A 51 0.10 7.67 8.86
C TRP A 51 -0.63 8.77 9.65
N VAL A 52 -1.44 8.38 10.64
CA VAL A 52 -2.10 9.33 11.54
C VAL A 52 -1.05 10.18 12.26
N PHE A 53 0.00 9.56 12.78
CA PHE A 53 1.09 10.26 13.45
C PHE A 53 1.81 11.25 12.53
N LEU A 54 2.15 10.86 11.29
CA LEU A 54 2.76 11.73 10.28
C LEU A 54 1.89 12.96 9.97
N ASN A 55 0.59 12.76 9.78
CA ASN A 55 -0.36 13.86 9.54
C ASN A 55 -0.45 14.79 10.76
N THR A 56 -0.41 14.27 11.99
CA THR A 56 -0.39 15.12 13.19
C THR A 56 0.90 15.92 13.33
N ARG A 57 2.07 15.35 12.98
CA ARG A 57 3.34 16.08 12.89
C ARG A 57 3.28 17.22 11.86
N TYR A 58 2.50 17.05 10.80
CA TYR A 58 2.40 18.01 9.69
C TYR A 58 1.30 19.07 9.87
N SER A 59 0.44 18.94 10.89
CA SER A 59 -0.62 19.90 11.20
C SER A 59 -0.13 21.33 11.50
N GLN A 60 1.19 21.62 11.44
CA GLN A 60 1.72 22.93 11.78
C GLN A 60 2.74 23.61 10.85
N GLN A 61 3.38 23.02 9.84
CA GLN A 61 4.45 23.76 9.14
C GLN A 61 4.56 23.47 7.64
N ASN A 62 4.63 24.57 6.88
CA ASN A 62 4.74 24.73 5.43
C ASN A 62 5.48 23.61 4.67
N MET A 63 5.00 23.31 3.45
CA MET A 63 5.74 22.53 2.46
C MET A 63 7.17 23.08 2.36
N PRO A 64 8.22 22.22 2.38
CA PRO A 64 9.59 22.69 2.24
C PRO A 64 9.75 23.46 0.94
N GLU A 65 10.55 24.53 0.95
CA GLU A 65 10.81 25.35 -0.22
C GLU A 65 11.36 24.52 -1.38
N GLU A 66 12.17 23.51 -1.10
CA GLU A 66 12.72 22.60 -2.10
C GLU A 66 11.63 21.78 -2.81
N VAL A 67 10.57 21.41 -2.10
CA VAL A 67 9.41 20.72 -2.70
C VAL A 67 8.62 21.69 -3.56
N LEU A 68 8.42 22.92 -3.07
CA LEU A 68 7.73 23.97 -3.80
C LEU A 68 8.48 24.38 -5.06
N LEU A 69 9.81 24.44 -5.04
CA LEU A 69 10.65 24.74 -6.20
C LEU A 69 10.48 23.69 -7.30
N VAL A 70 10.57 22.40 -6.95
CA VAL A 70 10.34 21.31 -7.92
C VAL A 70 8.94 21.39 -8.53
N THR A 71 7.91 21.73 -7.75
CA THR A 71 6.55 21.85 -8.29
C THR A 71 6.30 23.16 -9.03
N SER A 72 7.00 24.25 -8.70
CA SER A 72 6.85 25.55 -9.37
C SER A 72 7.23 25.48 -10.86
N GLU A 73 8.23 24.66 -11.22
CA GLU A 73 8.62 24.44 -12.62
C GLU A 73 7.58 23.64 -13.43
N LEU A 74 6.64 23.00 -12.73
CA LEU A 74 5.59 22.16 -13.31
C LEU A 74 4.21 22.84 -13.29
N GLU A 75 4.11 24.07 -12.78
CA GLU A 75 2.85 24.82 -12.78
C GLU A 75 2.34 25.03 -14.21
N GLY A 76 1.08 24.63 -14.46
CA GLY A 76 0.44 24.74 -15.77
C GLY A 76 0.83 23.65 -16.79
N ALA A 77 1.69 22.70 -16.42
CA ALA A 77 1.98 21.53 -17.25
C ALA A 77 0.78 20.57 -17.32
N SER A 78 0.74 19.71 -18.35
CA SER A 78 -0.25 18.63 -18.40
C SER A 78 -0.03 17.66 -17.24
N ARG A 79 -1.08 17.02 -16.72
CA ARG A 79 -0.93 16.03 -15.63
C ARG A 79 -0.02 14.89 -16.07
N THR A 80 -0.08 14.50 -17.34
CA THR A 80 0.81 13.50 -17.93
C THR A 80 2.29 13.88 -17.82
N ASP A 81 2.64 15.14 -18.08
CA ASP A 81 4.02 15.63 -17.95
C ASP A 81 4.44 15.76 -16.49
N VAL A 82 3.53 16.22 -15.61
CA VAL A 82 3.74 16.24 -14.16
C VAL A 82 4.11 14.84 -13.66
N PHE A 83 3.29 13.82 -13.97
CA PHE A 83 3.55 12.45 -13.51
C PHE A 83 4.88 11.93 -14.02
N ARG A 84 5.20 12.22 -15.30
CA ARG A 84 6.48 11.82 -15.90
C ARG A 84 7.65 12.42 -15.11
N GLU A 85 7.59 13.70 -14.76
CA GLU A 85 8.68 14.37 -14.03
C GLU A 85 8.78 13.87 -12.58
N LEU A 86 7.66 13.81 -11.85
CA LEU A 86 7.64 13.32 -10.46
C LEU A 86 8.17 11.89 -10.35
N MET A 87 7.82 11.01 -11.30
CA MET A 87 8.32 9.64 -11.33
C MET A 87 9.74 9.55 -11.91
N SER A 88 10.19 10.53 -12.69
CA SER A 88 11.59 10.68 -13.14
C SER A 88 12.53 10.86 -11.95
N VAL A 89 12.13 11.66 -10.96
CA VAL A 89 12.90 11.94 -9.73
C VAL A 89 13.20 10.64 -8.97
N ARG A 90 12.36 9.61 -9.08
CA ARG A 90 12.66 8.28 -8.50
C ARG A 90 14.02 7.75 -8.93
N LYS A 91 14.47 8.00 -10.17
CA LYS A 91 15.79 7.51 -10.63
C LYS A 91 16.96 8.04 -9.79
N LYS A 92 16.77 9.15 -9.07
CA LYS A 92 17.78 9.80 -8.22
C LYS A 92 17.69 9.38 -6.75
N ILE A 93 16.68 8.61 -6.37
CA ILE A 93 16.42 8.17 -4.99
C ILE A 93 17.06 6.79 -4.78
N THR A 94 17.57 6.49 -3.59
CA THR A 94 17.94 5.11 -3.22
C THR A 94 16.76 4.45 -2.53
N TYR A 95 16.27 3.32 -3.05
CA TYR A 95 15.23 2.58 -2.37
C TYR A 95 15.82 1.69 -1.30
N GLU A 96 15.32 1.81 -0.08
CA GLU A 96 15.69 0.98 1.06
C GLU A 96 14.43 0.56 1.80
N ASN A 97 14.36 -0.70 2.24
CA ASN A 97 13.25 -1.13 3.08
C ASN A 97 13.52 -0.64 4.50
N THR A 98 12.69 0.27 4.99
CA THR A 98 12.78 0.79 6.35
C THR A 98 11.70 0.16 7.23
N PRO A 99 11.82 0.23 8.57
CA PRO A 99 10.70 -0.12 9.45
C PRO A 99 9.48 0.76 9.17
N ILE A 100 8.27 0.19 9.19
CA ILE A 100 7.01 0.92 8.92
C ILE A 100 6.84 2.18 9.79
N GLU A 101 7.35 2.16 11.02
CA GLU A 101 7.28 3.28 11.97
C GLU A 101 8.23 4.44 11.63
N SER A 102 9.01 4.34 10.54
CA SER A 102 10.08 5.28 10.20
C SER A 102 9.82 6.08 8.93
N THR A 103 8.58 6.08 8.44
CA THR A 103 8.20 6.93 7.30
C THR A 103 8.59 8.39 7.56
N LEU A 104 9.18 8.99 6.54
CA LEU A 104 9.78 10.29 6.54
C LEU A 104 8.78 11.32 6.05
N THR A 105 8.82 12.50 6.65
CA THR A 105 8.23 13.69 6.05
C THR A 105 8.93 14.00 4.72
N PRO A 106 8.28 14.73 3.78
CA PRO A 106 8.95 15.16 2.55
C PRO A 106 10.30 15.85 2.83
N GLN A 107 10.34 16.68 3.86
CA GLN A 107 11.51 17.42 4.31
C GLN A 107 12.68 16.51 4.75
N GLU A 108 12.39 15.46 5.53
CA GLU A 108 13.37 14.44 5.94
C GLU A 108 13.80 13.57 4.74
N PHE A 109 12.85 13.24 3.86
CA PHE A 109 13.09 12.42 2.69
C PHE A 109 14.02 13.09 1.67
N PHE A 110 13.77 14.36 1.33
CA PHE A 110 14.62 15.11 0.40
C PHE A 110 16.06 15.29 0.91
N LYS A 111 16.25 15.44 2.22
CA LYS A 111 17.60 15.52 2.82
C LYS A 111 18.36 14.20 2.74
N ARG A 112 17.65 13.08 2.89
CA ARG A 112 18.26 11.74 2.87
C ARG A 112 18.47 11.21 1.46
N THR A 113 17.58 11.54 0.52
CA THR A 113 17.51 10.94 -0.83
C THR A 113 17.39 9.41 -0.82
N LYS A 114 16.91 8.85 0.31
CA LYS A 114 16.68 7.42 0.51
C LYS A 114 15.38 7.20 1.28
N GLY A 115 14.66 6.14 0.92
CA GLY A 115 13.46 5.70 1.64
C GLY A 115 12.73 4.56 0.93
N ASP A 116 11.57 4.19 1.45
CA ASP A 116 10.76 3.06 1.00
C ASP A 116 9.55 3.50 0.16
N CYS A 117 8.59 2.58 -0.08
CA CYS A 117 7.37 2.89 -0.82
C CYS A 117 6.48 3.92 -0.12
N ASP A 118 6.46 3.93 1.22
CA ASP A 118 5.63 4.81 2.03
C ASP A 118 6.15 6.25 1.92
N ASP A 119 7.47 6.42 2.03
CA ASP A 119 8.15 7.70 1.89
C ASP A 119 7.90 8.35 0.51
N ILE A 120 8.06 7.54 -0.55
CA ILE A 120 7.93 8.00 -1.94
C ILE A 120 6.47 8.33 -2.26
N ALA A 121 5.52 7.48 -1.87
CA ALA A 121 4.10 7.74 -2.09
C ALA A 121 3.63 9.00 -1.34
N TYR A 122 4.15 9.22 -0.14
CA TYR A 122 3.85 10.41 0.65
C TYR A 122 4.43 11.69 0.02
N MET A 123 5.67 11.63 -0.49
CA MET A 123 6.28 12.72 -1.23
C MET A 123 5.45 13.10 -2.47
N TRP A 124 5.10 12.12 -3.31
CA TRP A 124 4.29 12.38 -4.51
C TRP A 124 2.91 12.94 -4.18
N TYR A 125 2.26 12.44 -3.13
CA TYR A 125 0.99 12.99 -2.64
C TYR A 125 1.09 14.49 -2.35
N HIS A 126 2.12 14.90 -1.61
CA HIS A 126 2.35 16.30 -1.27
C HIS A 126 2.72 17.16 -2.49
N GLN A 127 3.51 16.65 -3.42
CA GLN A 127 3.87 17.36 -4.66
C GLN A 127 2.65 17.56 -5.58
N LEU A 128 1.79 16.55 -5.72
CA LEU A 128 0.54 16.68 -6.47
C LEU A 128 -0.39 17.67 -5.78
N TRP A 129 -0.46 17.63 -4.45
CA TRP A 129 -1.28 18.55 -3.69
C TRP A 129 -0.83 20.02 -3.84
N SER A 130 0.48 20.31 -3.82
CA SER A 130 0.97 21.68 -4.04
C SER A 130 0.68 22.21 -5.45
N LEU A 131 0.52 21.32 -6.44
CA LEU A 131 0.08 21.64 -7.79
C LEU A 131 -1.45 21.75 -7.93
N GLY A 132 -2.21 21.59 -6.85
CA GLY A 132 -3.67 21.57 -6.88
C GLY A 132 -4.26 20.33 -7.57
N ILE A 133 -3.49 19.26 -7.71
CA ILE A 133 -3.93 18.00 -8.32
C ILE A 133 -4.46 17.07 -7.21
N PRO A 134 -5.75 16.68 -7.25
CA PRO A 134 -6.32 15.77 -6.27
C PRO A 134 -5.58 14.43 -6.27
N SER A 135 -5.17 13.97 -5.09
CA SER A 135 -4.51 12.68 -4.93
C SER A 135 -4.77 12.08 -3.55
N LYS A 136 -4.53 10.78 -3.40
CA LYS A 136 -4.56 10.04 -2.14
C LYS A 136 -3.43 9.03 -2.09
N VAL A 137 -3.03 8.62 -0.89
CA VAL A 137 -2.15 7.45 -0.72
C VAL A 137 -3.01 6.23 -0.47
N LEU A 138 -2.74 5.16 -1.21
CA LEU A 138 -3.35 3.85 -1.01
C LEU A 138 -2.34 2.93 -0.36
N PHE A 139 -2.75 2.32 0.74
CA PHE A 139 -2.05 1.16 1.29
C PHE A 139 -2.74 -0.09 0.78
N VAL A 140 -1.97 -0.93 0.09
CA VAL A 140 -2.46 -2.11 -0.61
C VAL A 140 -1.74 -3.36 -0.12
N SER A 141 -2.45 -4.49 -0.12
CA SER A 141 -1.80 -5.79 -0.10
C SER A 141 -1.48 -6.18 -1.53
N MET A 142 -0.21 -6.35 -1.87
CA MET A 142 0.24 -6.80 -3.18
C MET A 142 0.58 -8.28 -3.15
N HIS A 143 0.16 -9.01 -4.19
CA HIS A 143 0.35 -10.45 -4.33
C HIS A 143 0.97 -10.81 -5.69
N PRO A 144 2.23 -10.39 -5.98
CA PRO A 144 2.88 -10.79 -7.22
C PRO A 144 2.94 -12.31 -7.32
N LYS A 145 2.78 -12.85 -8.54
CA LYS A 145 2.80 -14.30 -8.77
C LYS A 145 4.10 -14.91 -8.23
N GLY A 146 3.98 -15.87 -7.32
CA GLY A 146 5.12 -16.57 -6.72
C GLY A 146 5.77 -15.83 -5.54
N SER A 147 5.20 -14.71 -5.07
CA SER A 147 5.68 -13.98 -3.90
C SER A 147 4.69 -14.07 -2.74
N LYS A 148 5.21 -13.92 -1.51
CA LYS A 148 4.35 -13.72 -0.33
C LYS A 148 3.66 -12.37 -0.44
N PRO A 149 2.44 -12.23 0.11
CA PRO A 149 1.80 -10.94 0.19
C PRO A 149 2.62 -9.98 1.04
N TYR A 150 2.68 -8.72 0.62
CA TYR A 150 3.29 -7.64 1.38
C TYR A 150 2.41 -6.40 1.33
N LEU A 151 2.56 -5.54 2.33
CA LEU A 151 1.92 -4.23 2.36
C LEU A 151 2.78 -3.26 1.55
N HIS A 152 2.14 -2.41 0.75
CA HIS A 152 2.81 -1.46 -0.12
C HIS A 152 1.99 -0.18 -0.23
N ALA A 153 2.67 0.97 -0.29
CA ALA A 153 2.03 2.27 -0.48
C ALA A 153 2.20 2.77 -1.92
N VAL A 154 1.13 3.35 -2.47
CA VAL A 154 1.14 4.01 -3.79
C VAL A 154 0.35 5.31 -3.75
N THR A 155 0.61 6.20 -4.69
CA THR A 155 -0.18 7.43 -4.85
C THR A 155 -1.20 7.24 -5.98
N LEU A 156 -2.48 7.47 -5.68
CA LEU A 156 -3.58 7.43 -6.65
C LEU A 156 -4.04 8.86 -6.96
N THR A 157 -4.25 9.15 -8.24
CA THR A 157 -4.72 10.44 -8.75
C THR A 157 -5.52 10.23 -10.05
N GLU A 158 -5.91 11.31 -10.71
CA GLU A 158 -6.60 11.31 -12.00
C GLU A 158 -5.72 11.96 -13.07
N ASP A 159 -5.70 11.41 -14.28
CA ASP A 159 -5.02 12.04 -15.42
C ASP A 159 -5.84 13.19 -16.05
N ASP A 160 -5.37 13.74 -17.16
CA ASP A 160 -6.04 14.85 -17.88
C ASP A 160 -7.42 14.46 -18.44
N ALA A 161 -7.69 13.15 -18.59
CA ALA A 161 -8.97 12.60 -19.06
C ALA A 161 -9.90 12.19 -17.90
N GLY A 162 -9.50 12.41 -16.64
CA GLY A 162 -10.24 11.97 -15.47
C GLY A 162 -10.14 10.46 -15.19
N GLN A 163 -9.19 9.76 -15.84
CA GLN A 163 -8.95 8.35 -15.56
C GLN A 163 -8.09 8.20 -14.30
N LEU A 164 -8.47 7.26 -13.43
CA LEU A 164 -7.67 6.90 -12.27
C LEU A 164 -6.33 6.28 -12.66
N VAL A 165 -5.25 6.86 -12.17
CA VAL A 165 -3.87 6.42 -12.41
C VAL A 165 -3.09 6.31 -11.11
N VAL A 166 -2.15 5.37 -11.08
CA VAL A 166 -1.28 5.07 -9.95
C VAL A 166 0.14 5.47 -10.27
N LEU A 167 0.73 6.27 -9.39
CA LEU A 167 2.17 6.47 -9.29
C LEU A 167 2.69 5.43 -8.28
N ASP A 168 3.47 4.49 -8.78
CA ASP A 168 4.06 3.40 -8.00
C ASP A 168 5.56 3.32 -8.29
N VAL A 169 6.36 3.15 -7.24
CA VAL A 169 7.79 2.90 -7.33
C VAL A 169 8.13 1.61 -8.09
N ASN A 170 7.21 0.64 -8.08
CA ASN A 170 7.35 -0.63 -8.78
C ASN A 170 6.92 -0.57 -10.25
N SER A 171 6.32 0.54 -10.72
CA SER A 171 5.86 0.68 -12.09
C SER A 171 7.00 0.52 -13.09
N LEU A 172 6.81 -0.38 -14.05
CA LEU A 172 7.70 -0.53 -15.19
C LEU A 172 7.91 0.82 -15.89
N PHE A 173 9.15 1.18 -16.18
CA PHE A 173 9.56 2.45 -16.80
C PHE A 173 9.29 3.72 -15.99
N PHE A 174 8.88 3.61 -14.73
CA PHE A 174 8.55 4.77 -13.88
C PHE A 174 7.49 5.68 -14.53
N ILE A 175 6.44 5.05 -15.07
CA ILE A 175 5.28 5.76 -15.63
C ILE A 175 4.05 5.54 -14.76
N ALA A 176 3.17 6.54 -14.73
CA ALA A 176 1.87 6.39 -14.10
C ALA A 176 1.07 5.35 -14.89
N GLN A 177 0.39 4.45 -14.19
CA GLN A 177 -0.35 3.35 -14.80
C GLN A 177 -1.85 3.49 -14.52
N PRO A 178 -2.74 3.19 -15.47
CA PRO A 178 -4.17 3.08 -15.20
C PRO A 178 -4.43 2.11 -14.03
N PHE A 179 -5.23 2.54 -13.07
CA PHE A 179 -5.45 1.83 -11.80
C PHE A 179 -5.85 0.36 -12.00
N ASP A 180 -6.78 0.09 -12.91
CA ASP A 180 -7.27 -1.27 -13.18
C ASP A 180 -6.18 -2.19 -13.75
N SER A 181 -5.35 -1.66 -14.64
CA SER A 181 -4.25 -2.39 -15.26
C SER A 181 -3.18 -2.71 -14.22
N TRP A 182 -2.76 -1.69 -13.46
CA TRP A 182 -1.81 -1.83 -12.36
C TRP A 182 -2.29 -2.86 -11.33
N ARG A 183 -3.54 -2.75 -10.88
CA ARG A 183 -4.14 -3.67 -9.89
C ARG A 183 -4.11 -5.12 -10.36
N LYS A 184 -4.41 -5.37 -11.64
CA LYS A 184 -4.38 -6.71 -12.23
C LYS A 184 -2.97 -7.29 -12.29
N ASN A 185 -1.97 -6.46 -12.59
CA ASN A 185 -0.57 -6.90 -12.70
C ASN A 185 -0.01 -7.38 -11.36
N TYR A 186 -0.39 -6.71 -10.26
CA TYR A 186 0.11 -7.02 -8.92
C TYR A 186 -0.86 -7.83 -8.05
N ASN A 187 -2.05 -8.18 -8.58
CA ASN A 187 -3.13 -8.82 -7.83
C ASN A 187 -3.35 -8.12 -6.48
N SER A 188 -3.55 -6.80 -6.53
CA SER A 188 -3.59 -5.96 -5.33
C SER A 188 -5.01 -5.75 -4.78
N TYR A 189 -5.08 -5.60 -3.46
CA TYR A 189 -6.28 -5.27 -2.71
C TYR A 189 -6.05 -4.02 -1.88
N VAL A 190 -6.95 -3.03 -1.97
CA VAL A 190 -6.90 -1.82 -1.14
C VAL A 190 -7.22 -2.21 0.29
N MET A 191 -6.30 -1.90 1.20
CA MET A 191 -6.46 -2.13 2.63
C MET A 191 -7.06 -0.91 3.31
N PHE A 192 -6.51 0.27 3.01
CA PHE A 192 -7.08 1.55 3.41
C PHE A 192 -6.59 2.68 2.50
N GLU A 193 -7.38 3.74 2.48
CA GLU A 193 -7.03 5.00 1.85
C GLU A 193 -6.59 5.98 2.92
N ALA A 194 -5.59 6.78 2.58
CA ALA A 194 -4.99 7.74 3.48
C ALA A 194 -5.03 9.12 2.80
N TYR A 195 -5.65 10.09 3.50
CA TYR A 195 -5.72 11.49 3.10
C TYR A 195 -5.00 12.35 4.14
N GLY A 196 -4.40 13.45 3.70
CA GLY A 196 -3.94 14.54 4.55
C GLY A 196 -5.03 15.59 4.67
N GLU A 197 -5.34 16.03 5.90
CA GLU A 197 -6.07 17.28 6.13
C GLU A 197 -5.10 18.44 5.89
N THR A 198 -4.97 18.88 4.65
CA THR A 198 -4.24 20.10 4.33
C THR A 198 -5.22 21.27 4.41
N PHE A 199 -4.95 22.25 5.28
CA PHE A 199 -5.89 23.30 5.73
C PHE A 199 -6.42 24.27 4.64
N LYS A 200 -6.20 24.01 3.35
CA LYS A 200 -6.80 24.74 2.23
C LYS A 200 -7.26 23.80 1.13
N ARG A 201 -8.53 23.37 1.25
CA ARG A 201 -9.52 23.17 0.19
C ARG A 201 -8.98 22.68 -1.18
N ALA A 202 -8.86 21.36 -1.32
CA ALA A 202 -9.46 20.69 -2.47
C ALA A 202 -10.78 20.07 -1.98
N ASP A 203 -11.72 20.91 -1.53
CA ASP A 203 -13.03 20.42 -1.12
C ASP A 203 -13.69 19.83 -2.35
N SER A 204 -13.98 18.53 -2.28
CA SER A 204 -14.80 17.74 -3.19
C SER A 204 -14.23 17.41 -4.58
N MET A 205 -13.18 16.59 -4.69
CA MET A 205 -12.82 15.99 -6.00
C MET A 205 -12.29 14.54 -5.95
N PHE A 206 -12.92 13.67 -5.17
CA PHE A 206 -12.86 12.23 -5.44
C PHE A 206 -14.28 11.67 -5.29
N THR A 207 -14.98 11.44 -6.41
CA THR A 207 -16.33 10.85 -6.44
C THR A 207 -16.30 9.32 -6.48
N ALA A 208 -15.12 8.71 -6.63
CA ALA A 208 -14.98 7.26 -6.66
C ALA A 208 -14.71 6.69 -5.26
N SER A 209 -15.77 6.12 -4.66
CA SER A 209 -15.60 5.06 -3.65
C SER A 209 -14.92 3.88 -4.33
N LEU A 210 -13.75 3.45 -3.84
CA LEU A 210 -13.09 2.22 -4.31
C LEU A 210 -13.69 0.93 -3.71
N PHE A 211 -14.86 1.04 -3.07
CA PHE A 211 -15.62 -0.06 -2.45
C PHE A 211 -16.92 -0.33 -3.19
#